data_AF-A0A1H3XV40-F1
#
_entry.id   AF-A0A1H3XV40-F1
#
_cell.length_a   1.000
_cell.length_b   1.000
_cell.length_c   1.000
_cell.angle_alpha   90.00
_cell.angle_beta   90.00
_cell.angle_gamma   90.00
#
_symmetry.space_group_name_H-M   'P 1'
#
loop_
_entity.id
_entity.type
_entity.pdbx_description
1 polymer ?
#
loop_
_entity_poly.entity_id
_entity_poly.type
_entity_poly.pdbx_seq_one_letter_code
_entity_poly.pdbx_strand_id
1 'polypeptide(L)'
;MSVEAKVGAFTLAGLALLAAVIIMLSGFQLGGNKGYTLYAGFKQVVGVEPQSLVRLSGVPVGHVTSIENDGRGVTVGMKINDGVQIPKGSKVGIGASGVMGDKFINITPGDSEDGYLDEGDFLLGSEEEGMDEMFRNINKVVVQAQDLLTSMNNIVGNEAFQTSIVQMVVNLRDTTAHINGMLGAMESMVKTNQGNVNQTLTNINLTTASLNRTMHSVEAIMANLATVGADPQTAENLRITLDNITQTSEKIRIISEGIAKVAGDEKTVEDVKATIHNARELTEKAKKVKKQLDSIETHAEVTTLYSGQKRDWDTSMGFNIGMEQGPFLNMGVEDIGETNRINFQLGKRQGNLAGRVGAIRGAAGVGVDAYAGKNFKFSADAYDFNDLSVRLGAQVRVMDNTWLMGQWQNVNKHDKRAAYVGLKQYF
;
A
#
# COMPACT_ATOMS: atom_id res chain seq x y z
N MET A 1 -109.51 13.87 -85.87
CA MET A 1 -108.78 14.93 -85.13
C MET A 1 -108.06 15.77 -86.15
N SER A 2 -108.27 17.09 -86.16
CA SER A 2 -107.51 17.99 -87.03
C SER A 2 -106.02 17.99 -86.62
N VAL A 3 -105.14 18.37 -87.54
CA VAL A 3 -103.68 18.35 -87.31
C VAL A 3 -103.31 19.24 -86.11
N GLU A 4 -104.03 20.34 -85.92
CA GLU A 4 -103.86 21.29 -84.84
C GLU A 4 -104.09 20.64 -83.46
N ALA A 5 -105.09 19.75 -83.31
CA ALA A 5 -105.37 19.07 -82.05
C ALA A 5 -104.28 18.05 -81.65
N LYS A 6 -103.65 17.38 -82.64
CA LYS A 6 -102.54 16.46 -82.38
C LYS A 6 -101.27 17.21 -81.94
N VAL A 7 -100.99 18.36 -82.55
CA VAL A 7 -99.86 19.20 -82.16
C VAL A 7 -100.03 19.75 -80.75
N GLY A 8 -101.24 20.19 -80.38
CA GLY A 8 -101.55 20.66 -79.02
C GLY A 8 -101.40 19.58 -77.95
N ALA A 9 -101.86 18.34 -78.21
CA ALA A 9 -101.72 17.24 -77.25
C ALA A 9 -100.25 16.82 -77.05
N PHE A 10 -99.45 16.80 -78.13
CA PHE A 10 -98.02 16.49 -78.05
C PHE A 10 -97.23 17.55 -77.25
N THR A 11 -97.55 18.84 -77.42
CA THR A 11 -96.91 19.92 -76.65
C THR A 11 -97.28 19.87 -75.17
N LEU A 12 -98.54 19.58 -74.82
CA LEU A 12 -98.96 19.38 -73.42
C LEU A 12 -98.26 18.18 -72.77
N ALA A 13 -98.17 17.05 -73.47
CA ALA A 13 -97.44 15.88 -72.97
C ALA A 13 -95.94 16.17 -72.79
N GLY A 14 -95.32 16.90 -73.73
CA GLY A 14 -93.94 17.36 -73.62
C GLY A 14 -93.71 18.28 -72.42
N LEU A 15 -94.60 19.24 -72.17
CA LEU A 15 -94.55 20.13 -71.00
C LEU A 15 -94.72 19.37 -69.68
N ALA A 16 -95.64 18.40 -69.61
CA ALA A 16 -95.85 17.59 -68.42
C ALA A 16 -94.61 16.72 -68.12
N LEU A 17 -94.00 16.14 -69.15
CA LEU A 17 -92.79 15.33 -69.02
C LEU A 17 -91.59 16.19 -68.60
N LEU A 18 -91.44 17.39 -69.18
CA LEU A 18 -90.42 18.36 -68.77
C LEU A 18 -90.59 18.76 -67.29
N ALA A 19 -91.82 19.06 -66.86
CA ALA A 19 -92.10 19.39 -65.46
C ALA A 19 -91.75 18.23 -64.51
N ALA A 20 -92.08 16.99 -64.89
CA ALA A 20 -91.74 15.81 -64.10
C ALA A 20 -90.22 15.61 -63.95
N VAL A 21 -89.45 15.81 -65.02
CA VAL A 21 -87.99 15.71 -65.00
C VAL A 21 -87.37 16.81 -64.14
N ILE A 22 -87.86 18.04 -64.24
CA ILE A 22 -87.38 19.16 -63.41
C ILE A 22 -87.57 18.86 -61.92
N ILE A 23 -88.74 18.35 -61.52
CA ILE A 23 -89.02 18.00 -60.12
C ILE A 23 -88.11 16.86 -59.64
N MET A 24 -87.85 15.86 -60.49
CA MET A 24 -86.99 14.73 -60.14
C MET A 24 -85.50 15.13 -60.02
N LEU A 25 -85.02 16.04 -60.87
CA LEU A 25 -83.63 16.53 -60.84
C LEU A 25 -83.37 17.62 -59.80
N SER A 26 -84.40 18.39 -59.40
CA SER A 26 -84.24 19.46 -58.41
C SER A 26 -84.06 18.95 -56.98
N GLY A 27 -84.14 17.63 -56.75
CA GLY A 27 -83.92 17.03 -55.43
C GLY A 27 -84.92 17.48 -54.36
N PHE A 28 -86.10 17.99 -54.75
CA PHE A 28 -87.09 18.54 -53.82
C PHE A 28 -87.77 17.39 -53.04
N GLN A 29 -87.29 17.13 -51.82
CA GLN A 29 -87.90 16.19 -50.90
C GLN A 29 -89.13 16.85 -50.24
N LEU A 30 -90.34 16.61 -50.79
CA LEU A 30 -91.61 16.95 -50.12
C LEU A 30 -91.87 15.95 -48.97
N GLY A 31 -91.18 16.15 -47.85
CA GLY A 31 -91.35 15.41 -46.61
C GLY A 31 -90.41 15.98 -45.55
N GLY A 32 -90.96 16.53 -44.46
CA GLY A 32 -90.17 17.21 -43.43
C GLY A 32 -89.19 16.25 -42.75
N ASN A 33 -87.90 16.36 -43.06
CA ASN A 33 -86.84 15.66 -42.35
C ASN A 33 -86.70 16.21 -40.92
N LYS A 34 -87.07 15.38 -39.94
CA LYS A 34 -86.97 15.62 -38.49
C LYS A 34 -85.53 15.50 -37.95
N GLY A 35 -84.56 16.10 -38.63
CA GLY A 35 -83.17 16.21 -38.13
C GLY A 35 -83.00 17.40 -37.18
N TYR A 36 -81.81 17.54 -36.59
CA TYR A 36 -81.46 18.65 -35.71
C TYR A 36 -80.25 19.46 -36.22
N THR A 37 -80.14 20.73 -35.85
CA THR A 37 -79.09 21.66 -36.30
C THR A 37 -78.05 21.87 -35.20
N LEU A 38 -76.76 21.83 -35.57
CA LEU A 38 -75.62 22.18 -34.73
C LEU A 38 -74.82 23.31 -35.36
N TYR A 39 -74.11 24.07 -34.54
CA TYR A 39 -73.25 25.16 -34.99
C TYR A 39 -71.78 24.87 -34.62
N ALA A 40 -70.84 25.17 -35.51
CA ALA A 40 -69.42 25.07 -35.22
C ALA A 40 -68.67 26.35 -35.59
N GLY A 41 -67.84 26.84 -34.67
CA GLY A 41 -67.03 28.04 -34.86
C GLY A 41 -65.59 27.72 -35.25
N PHE A 42 -65.10 28.35 -36.33
CA PHE A 42 -63.73 28.26 -36.81
C PHE A 42 -63.14 29.67 -36.97
N LYS A 43 -61.82 29.82 -36.88
CA LYS A 43 -61.18 31.11 -37.23
C LYS A 43 -61.14 31.34 -38.74
N GLN A 44 -60.94 30.28 -39.49
CA GLN A 44 -60.97 30.28 -40.94
C GLN A 44 -61.58 28.97 -41.45
N VAL A 45 -62.37 29.05 -42.51
CA VAL A 45 -62.94 27.91 -43.22
C VAL A 45 -62.58 28.07 -44.68
N VAL A 46 -61.84 27.12 -45.23
CA VAL A 46 -61.40 27.13 -46.63
C VAL A 46 -61.92 25.88 -47.32
N GLY A 47 -62.70 26.04 -48.39
CA GLY A 47 -63.18 24.96 -49.24
C GLY A 47 -64.41 24.19 -48.75
N VAL A 48 -65.03 24.60 -47.63
CA VAL A 48 -66.34 24.09 -47.19
C VAL A 48 -67.43 25.01 -47.75
N GLU A 49 -68.46 24.43 -48.34
CA GLU A 49 -69.57 25.13 -48.99
C GLU A 49 -70.93 24.66 -48.42
N PRO A 50 -72.02 25.41 -48.64
CA PRO A 50 -73.35 24.88 -48.38
C PRO A 50 -73.55 23.54 -49.10
N GLN A 51 -74.14 22.55 -48.44
CA GLN A 51 -74.23 21.13 -48.86
C GLN A 51 -72.95 20.28 -48.70
N SER A 52 -71.82 20.83 -48.23
CA SER A 52 -70.67 19.99 -47.85
C SER A 52 -71.08 18.93 -46.83
N LEU A 53 -70.53 17.73 -46.96
CA LEU A 53 -70.84 16.60 -46.07
C LEU A 53 -70.38 16.89 -44.64
N VAL A 54 -71.20 16.48 -43.67
CA VAL A 54 -70.82 16.38 -42.26
C VAL A 54 -70.67 14.90 -41.95
N ARG A 55 -69.51 14.52 -41.43
CA ARG A 55 -69.16 13.14 -41.09
C ARG A 55 -68.94 13.00 -39.60
N LEU A 56 -69.38 11.90 -39.02
CA LEU A 56 -69.03 11.47 -37.66
C LEU A 56 -68.09 10.27 -37.79
N SER A 57 -66.86 10.41 -37.30
CA SER A 57 -65.82 9.36 -37.41
C SER A 57 -65.65 8.83 -38.85
N GLY A 58 -65.78 9.70 -39.85
CA GLY A 58 -65.66 9.32 -41.27
C GLY A 58 -66.95 8.83 -41.95
N VAL A 59 -68.07 8.68 -41.23
CA VAL A 59 -69.37 8.26 -41.81
C VAL A 59 -70.26 9.48 -42.06
N PRO A 60 -70.86 9.67 -43.25
CA PRO A 60 -71.79 10.77 -43.51
C PRO A 60 -73.01 10.74 -42.61
N VAL A 61 -73.22 11.81 -41.84
CA VAL A 61 -74.33 11.93 -40.87
C VAL A 61 -75.17 13.19 -41.08
N GLY A 62 -74.77 14.08 -42.00
CA GLY A 62 -75.45 15.34 -42.22
C GLY A 62 -74.81 16.15 -43.34
N HIS A 63 -75.23 17.41 -43.44
CA HIS A 63 -74.68 18.37 -44.39
C HIS A 63 -74.64 19.78 -43.81
N VAL A 64 -73.76 20.61 -44.35
CA VAL A 64 -73.67 22.03 -44.01
C VAL A 64 -74.88 22.77 -44.60
N THR A 65 -75.57 23.54 -43.76
CA THR A 65 -76.74 24.33 -44.16
C THR A 65 -76.42 25.79 -44.37
N SER A 66 -75.53 26.37 -43.55
CA SER A 66 -75.15 27.77 -43.65
C SER A 66 -73.70 27.98 -43.25
N ILE A 67 -73.10 29.03 -43.80
CA ILE A 67 -71.76 29.48 -43.46
C ILE A 67 -71.85 30.99 -43.31
N GLU A 68 -71.69 31.47 -42.08
CA GLU A 68 -71.81 32.88 -41.75
C GLU A 68 -70.48 33.38 -41.17
N ASN A 69 -70.06 34.56 -41.61
CA ASN A 69 -68.85 35.22 -41.12
C ASN A 69 -69.25 36.46 -40.32
N ASP A 70 -68.86 36.51 -39.05
CA ASP A 70 -69.19 37.60 -38.12
C ASP A 70 -68.07 38.65 -38.00
N GLY A 71 -67.05 38.55 -38.84
CA GLY A 71 -65.85 39.40 -38.85
C GLY A 71 -64.75 38.97 -37.89
N ARG A 72 -65.01 38.03 -36.96
CA ARG A 72 -64.03 37.48 -36.01
C ARG A 72 -63.80 35.98 -36.19
N GLY A 73 -64.70 35.31 -36.90
CA GLY A 73 -64.59 33.93 -37.31
C GLY A 73 -65.72 33.53 -38.24
N VAL A 74 -65.78 32.24 -38.52
CA VAL A 74 -66.81 31.62 -39.36
C VAL A 74 -67.62 30.67 -38.51
N THR A 75 -68.94 30.86 -38.49
CA THR A 75 -69.90 29.93 -37.89
C THR A 75 -70.53 29.10 -38.99
N VAL A 76 -70.39 27.78 -38.87
CA VAL A 76 -70.93 26.80 -39.81
C VAL A 76 -72.15 26.15 -39.17
N GLY A 77 -73.32 26.33 -39.77
CA GLY A 77 -74.54 25.61 -39.44
C GLY A 77 -74.55 24.25 -40.12
N MET A 78 -74.81 23.20 -39.35
CA MET A 78 -74.78 21.81 -39.80
C MET A 78 -76.09 21.14 -39.44
N LYS A 79 -76.78 20.56 -40.42
CA LYS A 79 -77.95 19.74 -40.17
C LYS A 79 -77.57 18.27 -40.09
N ILE A 80 -77.88 17.67 -38.95
CA ILE A 80 -77.64 16.28 -38.64
C ILE A 80 -78.93 15.47 -38.92
N ASN A 81 -78.76 14.30 -39.54
CA ASN A 81 -79.87 13.43 -39.90
C ASN A 81 -80.55 12.83 -38.65
N ASP A 82 -81.85 12.53 -38.77
CA ASP A 82 -82.64 11.89 -37.69
C ASP A 82 -82.04 10.53 -37.29
N GLY A 83 -82.02 10.24 -35.99
CA GLY A 83 -81.45 9.02 -35.41
C GLY A 83 -79.93 9.03 -35.17
N VAL A 84 -79.20 10.10 -35.53
CA VAL A 84 -77.78 10.25 -35.18
C VAL A 84 -77.65 11.00 -33.85
N GLN A 85 -76.84 10.48 -32.92
CA GLN A 85 -76.56 11.14 -31.65
C GLN A 85 -75.07 11.47 -31.55
N ILE A 86 -74.74 12.75 -31.36
CA ILE A 86 -73.36 13.21 -31.25
C ILE A 86 -73.04 13.44 -29.78
N PRO A 87 -72.04 12.74 -29.18
CA PRO A 87 -71.68 12.92 -27.77
C PRO A 87 -71.22 14.35 -27.48
N LYS A 88 -71.52 14.84 -26.27
CA LYS A 88 -70.94 16.11 -25.79
C LYS A 88 -69.41 16.00 -25.74
N GLY A 89 -68.71 17.13 -25.89
CA GLY A 89 -67.24 17.15 -25.95
C GLY A 89 -66.62 16.64 -27.26
N SER A 90 -67.44 16.35 -28.28
CA SER A 90 -66.96 16.03 -29.62
C SER A 90 -66.16 17.19 -30.21
N LYS A 91 -65.08 16.86 -30.92
CA LYS A 91 -64.24 17.83 -31.62
C LYS A 91 -64.65 17.93 -33.07
N VAL A 92 -64.67 19.14 -33.60
CA VAL A 92 -64.99 19.38 -35.00
C VAL A 92 -63.74 19.85 -35.72
N GLY A 93 -63.43 19.26 -36.85
CA GLY A 93 -62.35 19.68 -37.72
C GLY A 93 -62.81 19.74 -39.17
N ILE A 94 -62.07 20.49 -39.98
CA ILE A 94 -62.24 20.46 -41.43
C ILE A 94 -61.34 19.33 -41.96
N GLY A 95 -61.92 18.39 -42.68
CA GLY A 95 -61.18 17.31 -43.35
C GLY A 95 -61.24 17.45 -44.87
N ALA A 96 -60.31 16.81 -45.58
CA ALA A 96 -60.30 16.72 -47.03
C ALA A 96 -60.36 15.26 -47.49
N SER A 97 -61.10 14.99 -48.56
CA SER A 97 -61.06 13.66 -49.19
C SER A 97 -59.79 13.51 -50.04
N GLY A 98 -58.63 13.37 -49.39
CA GLY A 98 -57.32 13.39 -50.04
C GLY A 98 -56.76 14.80 -50.24
N VAL A 99 -55.63 14.93 -50.94
CA VAL A 99 -54.87 16.20 -51.05
C VAL A 99 -55.61 17.28 -51.86
N MET A 100 -56.51 16.89 -52.77
CA MET A 100 -57.25 17.78 -53.68
C MET A 100 -58.77 17.51 -53.68
N GLY A 101 -59.27 16.74 -52.71
CA GLY A 101 -60.70 16.42 -52.65
C GLY A 101 -61.55 17.46 -51.93
N ASP A 102 -62.86 17.34 -52.11
CA ASP A 102 -63.84 18.19 -51.45
C ASP A 102 -63.64 18.20 -49.94
N LYS A 103 -63.77 19.38 -49.34
CA LYS A 103 -63.71 19.53 -47.90
C LYS A 103 -65.04 19.12 -47.28
N PHE A 104 -64.94 18.48 -46.12
CA PHE A 104 -66.08 18.06 -45.33
C PHE A 104 -65.83 18.45 -43.87
N ILE A 105 -66.92 18.59 -43.12
CA ILE A 105 -66.81 18.74 -41.67
C ILE A 105 -66.69 17.34 -41.08
N ASN A 106 -65.64 17.12 -40.29
CA ASN A 106 -65.43 15.88 -39.56
C ASN A 106 -65.65 16.13 -38.07
N ILE A 107 -66.57 15.36 -37.50
CA ILE A 107 -66.86 15.33 -36.08
C ILE A 107 -66.21 14.07 -35.53
N THR A 108 -65.33 14.26 -34.56
CA THR A 108 -64.69 13.18 -33.82
C THR A 108 -65.38 13.10 -32.45
N PRO A 109 -66.02 11.97 -32.10
CA PRO A 109 -66.65 11.77 -30.81
C PRO A 109 -65.69 12.07 -29.66
N GLY A 110 -66.16 12.80 -28.65
CA GLY A 110 -65.47 12.96 -27.38
C GLY A 110 -65.81 11.81 -26.43
N ASP A 111 -64.95 11.59 -25.44
CA ASP A 111 -65.12 10.54 -24.41
C ASP A 111 -66.05 10.96 -23.25
N SER A 112 -66.95 11.93 -23.45
CA SER A 112 -67.83 12.44 -22.37
C SER A 112 -69.05 11.55 -22.13
N GLU A 113 -69.32 11.23 -20.86
CA GLU A 113 -70.56 10.55 -20.41
C GLU A 113 -71.71 11.55 -20.15
N ASP A 114 -71.51 12.85 -20.37
CA ASP A 114 -72.45 13.93 -20.03
C ASP A 114 -73.65 14.06 -21.00
N GLY A 115 -73.91 13.01 -21.79
CA GLY A 115 -75.00 12.93 -22.75
C GLY A 115 -74.65 13.37 -24.17
N TYR A 116 -75.69 13.69 -24.95
CA TYR A 116 -75.61 14.03 -26.37
C TYR A 116 -75.94 15.50 -26.63
N LEU A 117 -75.45 16.06 -27.73
CA LEU A 117 -75.75 17.44 -28.14
C LEU A 117 -77.21 17.59 -28.59
N ASP A 118 -77.83 18.70 -28.22
CA ASP A 118 -79.23 19.05 -28.52
C ASP A 118 -79.32 20.05 -29.69
N GLU A 119 -80.54 20.31 -30.19
CA GLU A 119 -80.80 21.33 -31.23
C GLU A 119 -80.23 22.70 -30.82
N GLY A 120 -79.38 23.26 -31.68
CA GLY A 120 -78.80 24.60 -31.51
C GLY A 120 -77.47 24.63 -30.76
N ASP A 121 -76.94 23.49 -30.32
CA ASP A 121 -75.66 23.44 -29.60
C ASP A 121 -74.47 23.90 -30.47
N PHE A 122 -73.47 24.48 -29.80
CA PHE A 122 -72.28 25.08 -30.43
C PHE A 122 -70.99 24.33 -30.11
N LEU A 123 -70.15 24.09 -31.12
CA LEU A 123 -68.87 23.38 -31.03
C LEU A 123 -67.69 24.26 -31.47
N LEU A 124 -66.54 24.08 -30.81
CA LEU A 124 -65.29 24.73 -31.19
C LEU A 124 -64.56 23.88 -32.24
N GLY A 125 -64.33 24.48 -33.41
CA GLY A 125 -63.63 23.87 -34.52
C GLY A 125 -62.10 24.01 -34.41
N SER A 126 -61.36 22.96 -34.76
CA SER A 126 -59.91 22.98 -34.93
C SER A 126 -59.52 23.02 -36.41
N GLU A 127 -58.46 23.78 -36.72
CA GLU A 127 -57.92 23.92 -38.07
C GLU A 127 -57.03 22.72 -38.46
N GLU A 128 -56.97 22.42 -39.76
CA GLU A 128 -56.07 21.41 -40.33
C GLU A 128 -54.68 22.02 -40.56
N GLU A 129 -53.60 21.32 -40.14
CA GLU A 129 -52.22 21.74 -40.45
C GLU A 129 -51.96 21.63 -41.96
N GLY A 130 -51.65 22.76 -42.60
CA GLY A 130 -51.47 22.84 -44.05
C GLY A 130 -50.10 22.36 -44.54
N MET A 131 -50.01 22.05 -45.84
CA MET A 131 -48.77 21.61 -46.50
C MET A 131 -47.61 22.63 -46.38
N ASP A 132 -47.93 23.92 -46.21
CA ASP A 132 -46.95 24.99 -46.00
C ASP A 132 -46.14 24.81 -44.70
N GLU A 133 -46.75 24.23 -43.67
CA GLU A 133 -46.06 23.91 -42.42
C GLU A 133 -45.09 22.74 -42.59
N MET A 134 -45.50 21.73 -43.36
CA MET A 134 -44.63 20.62 -43.73
C MET A 134 -43.42 21.11 -44.55
N PHE A 135 -43.61 22.00 -45.53
CA PHE A 135 -42.51 22.58 -46.31
C PHE A 135 -41.54 23.41 -45.46
N ARG A 136 -42.05 24.19 -44.49
CA ARG A 136 -41.20 24.93 -43.54
C ARG A 136 -40.36 23.98 -42.67
N ASN A 137 -40.93 22.85 -42.27
CA ASN A 137 -40.21 21.85 -41.48
C ASN A 137 -39.13 21.14 -42.31
N ILE A 138 -39.37 20.83 -43.59
CA ILE A 138 -38.36 20.23 -44.49
C ILE A 138 -37.18 21.18 -44.73
N ASN A 139 -37.43 22.48 -44.94
CA ASN A 139 -36.35 23.46 -45.12
C ASN A 139 -35.43 23.55 -43.89
N LYS A 140 -35.96 23.42 -42.67
CA LYS A 140 -35.13 23.38 -41.46
C LYS A 140 -34.17 22.18 -41.44
N VAL A 141 -34.63 21.01 -41.89
CA VAL A 141 -33.80 19.79 -41.96
C VAL A 141 -32.64 19.96 -42.96
N VAL A 142 -32.91 20.58 -44.10
CA VAL A 142 -31.88 20.83 -45.13
C VAL A 142 -30.78 21.77 -44.61
N VAL A 143 -31.16 22.83 -43.90
CA VAL A 143 -30.20 23.78 -43.32
C VAL A 143 -29.32 23.10 -42.27
N GLN A 144 -29.93 22.31 -41.36
CA GLN A 144 -29.17 21.58 -40.33
C GLN A 144 -28.18 20.57 -40.93
N ALA A 145 -28.54 19.91 -42.03
CA ALA A 145 -27.63 18.99 -42.72
C ALA A 145 -26.42 19.72 -43.34
N GLN A 146 -26.62 20.92 -43.88
CA GLN A 146 -25.52 21.74 -44.44
C GLN A 146 -24.56 22.21 -43.34
N ASP A 147 -25.09 22.63 -42.18
CA ASP A 147 -24.27 23.05 -41.05
C ASP A 147 -23.36 21.91 -40.53
N LEU A 148 -23.89 20.68 -40.49
CA LEU A 148 -23.12 19.49 -40.14
C LEU A 148 -21.99 19.21 -41.13
N LEU A 149 -22.27 19.29 -42.43
CA LEU A 149 -21.26 19.05 -43.47
C LEU A 149 -20.15 20.09 -43.43
N THR A 150 -20.49 21.37 -43.24
CA THR A 150 -19.51 22.45 -43.07
C THR A 150 -18.67 22.25 -41.82
N SER A 151 -19.29 21.84 -40.70
CA SER A 151 -18.58 21.55 -39.46
C SER A 151 -17.58 20.40 -39.60
N MET A 152 -17.97 19.32 -40.31
CA MET A 152 -17.09 18.18 -40.55
C MET A 152 -15.89 18.55 -41.45
N ASN A 153 -16.14 19.34 -42.51
CA ASN A 153 -15.10 19.82 -43.42
C ASN A 153 -14.09 20.73 -42.68
N ASN A 154 -14.59 21.60 -41.80
CA ASN A 154 -13.75 22.49 -41.00
C ASN A 154 -12.89 21.78 -39.94
N ILE A 155 -13.20 20.55 -39.54
CA ILE A 155 -12.38 19.77 -38.59
C ILE A 155 -11.32 18.96 -39.34
N VAL A 156 -11.73 18.25 -40.40
CA VAL A 156 -10.83 17.35 -41.15
C VAL A 156 -9.88 18.12 -42.07
N GLY A 157 -10.33 19.26 -42.60
CA GLY A 157 -9.52 20.16 -43.42
C GLY A 157 -8.64 21.14 -42.64
N ASN A 158 -8.71 21.14 -41.30
CA ASN A 158 -7.93 22.05 -40.48
C ASN A 158 -6.48 21.55 -40.34
N GLU A 159 -5.54 22.34 -40.85
CA GLU A 159 -4.10 22.04 -40.76
C GLU A 159 -3.62 21.85 -39.31
N ALA A 160 -4.20 22.55 -38.34
CA ALA A 160 -3.86 22.40 -36.92
C ALA A 160 -4.30 21.04 -36.36
N PHE A 161 -5.44 20.51 -36.80
CA PHE A 161 -5.90 19.17 -36.41
C PHE A 161 -4.99 18.09 -37.01
N GLN A 162 -4.67 18.20 -38.29
CA GLN A 162 -3.74 17.28 -38.97
C GLN A 162 -2.36 17.30 -38.30
N THR A 163 -1.85 18.49 -37.99
CA THR A 163 -0.58 18.67 -37.26
C THR A 163 -0.63 18.02 -35.88
N SER A 164 -1.75 18.17 -35.15
CA SER A 164 -1.91 17.58 -33.82
C SER A 164 -1.91 16.05 -33.84
N ILE A 165 -2.55 15.43 -34.84
CA ILE A 165 -2.55 13.96 -35.01
C ILE A 165 -1.15 13.46 -35.37
N VAL A 166 -0.45 14.14 -36.28
CA VAL A 166 0.93 13.78 -36.64
C VAL A 166 1.85 13.91 -35.43
N GLN A 167 1.75 15.01 -34.66
CA GLN A 167 2.50 15.20 -33.42
C GLN A 167 2.18 14.14 -32.39
N MET A 168 0.92 13.72 -32.25
CA MET A 168 0.54 12.63 -31.36
C MET A 168 1.24 11.32 -31.74
N VAL A 169 1.24 10.95 -33.03
CA VAL A 169 1.91 9.75 -33.51
C VAL A 169 3.42 9.81 -33.28
N VAL A 170 4.05 10.97 -33.53
CA VAL A 170 5.48 11.19 -33.25
C VAL A 170 5.76 11.07 -31.75
N ASN A 171 4.99 11.76 -30.90
CA ASN A 171 5.13 11.71 -29.44
C ASN A 171 4.95 10.29 -28.90
N LEU A 172 4.00 9.51 -29.44
CA LEU A 172 3.79 8.11 -29.06
C LEU A 172 4.98 7.23 -29.47
N ARG A 173 5.51 7.43 -30.68
CA ARG A 173 6.72 6.74 -31.15
C ARG A 173 7.91 7.07 -30.26
N ASP A 174 8.13 8.33 -29.95
CA ASP A 174 9.24 8.79 -29.11
C ASP A 174 9.10 8.29 -27.67
N THR A 175 7.89 8.35 -27.10
CA THR A 175 7.59 7.77 -25.79
C THR A 175 7.88 6.27 -25.76
N THR A 176 7.49 5.54 -26.80
CA THR A 176 7.77 4.10 -26.91
C THR A 176 9.28 3.84 -26.99
N ALA A 177 10.01 4.66 -27.74
CA ALA A 177 11.47 4.57 -27.80
C ALA A 177 12.12 4.86 -26.44
N HIS A 178 11.63 5.87 -25.70
CA HIS A 178 12.08 6.16 -24.34
C HIS A 178 11.79 5.02 -23.36
N ILE A 179 10.61 4.39 -23.43
CA ILE A 179 10.27 3.22 -22.61
C ILE A 179 11.22 2.06 -22.91
N ASN A 180 11.48 1.77 -24.19
CA ASN A 180 12.42 0.70 -24.57
C ASN A 180 13.85 1.00 -24.08
N GLY A 181 14.30 2.25 -24.20
CA GLY A 181 15.58 2.69 -23.66
C GLY A 181 15.65 2.55 -22.14
N MET A 182 14.59 2.94 -21.43
CA MET A 182 14.48 2.78 -19.97
C MET A 182 14.50 1.31 -19.56
N LEU A 183 13.76 0.43 -20.24
CA LEU A 183 13.76 -1.01 -19.97
C LEU A 183 15.15 -1.62 -20.17
N GLY A 184 15.87 -1.24 -21.24
CA GLY A 184 17.26 -1.67 -21.46
C GLY A 184 18.22 -1.16 -20.38
N ALA A 185 18.04 0.08 -19.91
CA ALA A 185 18.82 0.63 -18.79
C ALA A 185 18.50 -0.09 -17.48
N MET A 186 17.23 -0.41 -17.22
CA MET A 186 16.80 -1.18 -16.04
C MET A 186 17.38 -2.59 -16.07
N GLU A 187 17.33 -3.28 -17.21
CA GLU A 187 17.91 -4.62 -17.37
C GLU A 187 19.42 -4.60 -17.10
N SER A 188 20.12 -3.59 -17.65
CA SER A 188 21.56 -3.41 -17.44
C SER A 188 21.88 -3.11 -15.97
N MET A 189 21.05 -2.29 -15.31
CA MET A 189 21.17 -1.99 -13.88
C MET A 189 20.96 -3.24 -13.02
N VAL A 190 19.94 -4.07 -13.31
CA VAL A 190 19.67 -5.33 -12.60
C VAL A 190 20.85 -6.29 -12.76
N LYS A 191 21.36 -6.48 -13.98
CA LYS A 191 22.54 -7.33 -14.24
C LYS A 191 23.79 -6.82 -13.50
N THR A 192 24.03 -5.51 -13.52
CA THR A 192 25.15 -4.88 -12.82
C THR A 192 25.03 -5.04 -11.31
N ASN A 193 23.85 -4.78 -10.76
CA ASN A 193 23.57 -4.93 -9.32
C ASN A 193 23.69 -6.39 -8.88
N GLN A 194 23.21 -7.34 -9.68
CA GLN A 194 23.38 -8.77 -9.40
C GLN A 194 24.87 -9.15 -9.35
N GLY A 195 25.68 -8.66 -10.30
CA GLY A 195 27.13 -8.82 -10.27
C GLY A 195 27.77 -8.23 -9.02
N ASN A 196 27.38 -7.02 -8.63
CA ASN A 196 27.89 -6.34 -7.43
C ASN A 196 27.50 -7.07 -6.14
N VAL A 197 26.27 -7.61 -6.05
CA VAL A 197 25.80 -8.41 -4.92
C VAL A 197 26.63 -9.69 -4.81
N ASN A 198 26.83 -10.41 -5.91
CA ASN A 198 27.64 -11.64 -5.92
C ASN A 198 29.09 -11.38 -5.52
N GLN A 199 29.69 -10.28 -6.00
CA GLN A 199 31.04 -9.89 -5.60
C GLN A 199 31.10 -9.54 -4.11
N THR A 200 30.09 -8.83 -3.60
CA THR A 200 30.00 -8.49 -2.18
C THR A 200 29.87 -9.73 -1.31
N LEU A 201 29.04 -10.70 -1.69
CA LEU A 201 28.91 -11.98 -0.98
C LEU A 201 30.21 -12.77 -1.00
N THR A 202 30.92 -12.79 -2.13
CA THR A 202 32.25 -13.40 -2.22
C THR A 202 33.22 -12.75 -1.23
N ASN A 203 33.26 -11.41 -1.17
CA ASN A 203 34.11 -10.68 -0.23
C ASN A 203 33.72 -10.95 1.23
N ILE A 204 32.42 -11.03 1.53
CA ILE A 204 31.92 -11.35 2.87
C ILE A 204 32.31 -12.77 3.26
N ASN A 205 32.19 -13.74 2.36
CA ASN A 205 32.58 -15.12 2.61
C ASN A 205 34.09 -15.26 2.87
N LEU A 206 34.93 -14.56 2.07
CA LEU A 206 36.37 -14.48 2.30
C LEU A 206 36.72 -13.83 3.64
N THR A 207 36.01 -12.76 4.01
CA THR A 207 36.17 -12.08 5.29
C THR A 207 35.78 -13.00 6.44
N THR A 208 34.63 -13.67 6.35
CA THR A 208 34.13 -14.63 7.35
C THR A 208 35.11 -15.79 7.53
N ALA A 209 35.63 -16.35 6.44
CA ALA A 209 36.65 -17.40 6.50
C ALA A 209 37.95 -16.91 7.16
N SER A 210 38.33 -15.65 6.92
CA SER A 210 39.52 -15.05 7.55
C SER A 210 39.30 -14.81 9.05
N LEU A 211 38.12 -14.33 9.45
CA LEU A 211 37.77 -14.20 10.86
C LEU A 211 37.72 -15.55 11.58
N ASN A 212 37.19 -16.60 10.93
CA ASN A 212 37.23 -17.97 11.47
C ASN A 212 38.67 -18.45 11.68
N ARG A 213 39.58 -18.20 10.73
CA ARG A 213 41.01 -18.50 10.90
C ARG A 213 41.61 -17.73 12.06
N THR A 214 41.34 -16.43 12.18
CA THR A 214 41.78 -15.62 13.33
C THR A 214 41.22 -16.16 14.63
N MET A 215 39.95 -16.58 14.66
CA MET A 215 39.32 -17.16 15.84
C MET A 215 40.05 -18.44 16.30
N HIS A 216 40.40 -19.33 15.36
CA HIS A 216 41.19 -20.51 15.69
C HIS A 216 42.59 -20.18 16.22
N SER A 217 43.24 -19.13 15.69
CA SER A 217 44.50 -18.64 16.25
C SER A 217 44.31 -18.11 17.68
N VAL A 218 43.23 -17.36 17.93
CA VAL A 218 42.89 -16.87 19.28
C VAL A 218 42.63 -18.03 20.24
N GLU A 219 41.87 -19.06 19.83
CA GLU A 219 41.64 -20.27 20.62
C GLU A 219 42.94 -20.99 20.97
N ALA A 220 43.86 -21.13 20.01
CA ALA A 220 45.15 -21.77 20.23
C ALA A 220 46.04 -20.96 21.20
N ILE A 221 46.07 -19.63 21.05
CA ILE A 221 46.80 -18.74 21.97
C ILE A 221 46.19 -18.83 23.37
N MET A 222 44.85 -18.82 23.49
CA MET A 222 44.15 -18.97 24.76
C MET A 222 44.45 -20.30 25.47
N ALA A 223 44.51 -21.41 24.71
CA ALA A 223 44.89 -22.71 25.25
C ALA A 223 46.34 -22.69 25.80
N ASN A 224 47.24 -21.96 25.14
CA ASN A 224 48.62 -21.78 25.61
C ASN A 224 48.72 -20.82 26.81
N LEU A 225 47.90 -19.76 26.88
CA LEU A 225 47.84 -18.87 28.07
C LEU A 225 47.44 -19.65 29.32
N ALA A 226 46.53 -20.61 29.18
CA ALA A 226 46.09 -21.45 30.29
C ALA A 226 47.21 -22.37 30.84
N THR A 227 48.28 -22.63 30.07
CA THR A 227 49.35 -23.55 30.46
C THR A 227 50.66 -22.85 30.81
N VAL A 228 51.01 -21.75 30.13
CA VAL A 228 52.30 -21.06 30.28
C VAL A 228 52.20 -19.80 31.16
N GLY A 229 50.98 -19.39 31.52
CA GLY A 229 50.72 -18.15 32.26
C GLY A 229 50.36 -17.00 31.33
N ALA A 230 49.49 -16.10 31.79
CA ALA A 230 49.00 -14.99 30.97
C ALA A 230 49.97 -13.81 31.00
N ASP A 231 50.52 -13.43 29.85
CA ASP A 231 51.15 -12.12 29.68
C ASP A 231 50.04 -11.04 29.57
N PRO A 232 50.07 -9.96 30.39
CA PRO A 232 49.01 -8.93 30.38
C PRO A 232 48.82 -8.28 29.01
N GLN A 233 49.90 -8.06 28.28
CA GLN A 233 49.83 -7.41 26.97
C GLN A 233 49.20 -8.33 25.91
N THR A 234 49.54 -9.62 25.96
CA THR A 234 48.90 -10.63 25.11
C THR A 234 47.41 -10.76 25.40
N ALA A 235 47.03 -10.78 26.68
CA ALA A 235 45.62 -10.82 27.08
C ALA A 235 44.84 -9.61 26.54
N GLU A 236 45.38 -8.40 26.68
CA GLU A 236 44.72 -7.20 26.15
C GLU A 236 44.59 -7.20 24.61
N ASN A 237 45.65 -7.61 23.90
CA ASN A 237 45.60 -7.74 22.45
C ASN A 237 44.55 -8.76 21.97
N LEU A 238 44.38 -9.87 22.70
CA LEU A 238 43.32 -10.84 22.43
C LEU A 238 41.93 -10.25 22.68
N ARG A 239 41.77 -9.44 23.73
CA ARG A 239 40.50 -8.78 24.05
C ARG A 239 40.08 -7.83 22.92
N ILE A 240 41.00 -7.01 22.44
CA ILE A 240 40.79 -6.12 21.28
C ILE A 240 40.44 -6.94 20.03
N THR A 241 41.16 -8.04 19.79
CA THR A 241 40.93 -8.92 18.63
C THR A 241 39.53 -9.54 18.68
N LEU A 242 39.10 -10.04 19.84
CA LEU A 242 37.78 -10.63 20.04
C LEU A 242 36.66 -9.60 19.86
N ASP A 243 36.89 -8.36 20.29
CA ASP A 243 35.94 -7.27 20.05
C ASP A 243 35.84 -6.92 18.57
N ASN A 244 36.96 -6.85 17.85
CA ASN A 244 36.96 -6.66 16.40
C ASN A 244 36.26 -7.80 15.66
N ILE A 245 36.46 -9.05 16.07
CA ILE A 245 35.75 -10.21 15.50
C ILE A 245 34.25 -10.09 15.74
N THR A 246 33.84 -9.77 16.97
CA THR A 246 32.42 -9.61 17.35
C THR A 246 31.76 -8.50 16.53
N GLN A 247 32.37 -7.32 16.47
CA GLN A 247 31.83 -6.18 15.71
C GLN A 247 31.79 -6.44 14.21
N THR A 248 32.84 -7.06 13.65
CA THR A 248 32.90 -7.34 12.21
C THR A 248 31.88 -8.40 11.82
N SER A 249 31.74 -9.46 12.62
CA SER A 249 30.73 -10.50 12.40
C SER A 249 29.31 -9.94 12.47
N GLU A 250 29.05 -9.01 13.38
CA GLU A 250 27.75 -8.34 13.46
C GLU A 250 27.47 -7.44 12.25
N LYS A 251 28.48 -6.70 11.76
CA LYS A 251 28.36 -5.93 10.51
C LYS A 251 28.09 -6.85 9.32
N ILE A 252 28.79 -7.99 9.23
CA ILE A 252 28.53 -9.01 8.21
C ILE A 252 27.08 -9.47 8.28
N ARG A 253 26.58 -9.81 9.47
CA ARG A 253 25.17 -10.22 9.68
C ARG A 253 24.19 -9.17 9.14
N ILE A 254 24.39 -7.90 9.50
CA ILE A 254 23.52 -6.80 9.08
C ILE A 254 23.55 -6.60 7.55
N ILE A 255 24.75 -6.61 6.95
CA ILE A 255 24.91 -6.47 5.50
C ILE A 255 24.22 -7.64 4.79
N SER A 256 24.48 -8.87 5.25
CA SER A 256 23.86 -10.08 4.71
C SER A 256 22.32 -10.04 4.83
N GLU A 257 21.77 -9.60 5.96
CA GLU A 257 20.31 -9.41 6.10
C GLU A 257 19.74 -8.35 5.14
N GLY A 258 20.51 -7.30 4.85
CA GLY A 258 20.18 -6.32 3.82
C GLY A 258 20.14 -6.95 2.42
N ILE A 259 21.15 -7.78 2.09
CA ILE A 259 21.22 -8.50 0.81
C ILE A 259 20.04 -9.48 0.67
N ALA A 260 19.70 -10.25 1.71
CA ALA A 260 18.57 -11.19 1.68
C ALA A 260 17.24 -10.51 1.32
N LYS A 261 17.03 -9.25 1.72
CA LYS A 261 15.79 -8.50 1.44
C LYS A 261 15.67 -8.04 -0.01
N VAL A 262 16.80 -7.87 -0.70
CA VAL A 262 16.84 -7.36 -2.09
C VAL A 262 17.19 -8.44 -3.10
N ALA A 263 17.69 -9.59 -2.63
CA ALA A 263 17.98 -10.75 -3.46
C ALA A 263 16.69 -11.32 -4.06
N GLY A 264 16.64 -11.37 -5.39
CA GLY A 264 15.49 -11.92 -6.13
C GLY A 264 15.62 -13.40 -6.46
N ASP A 265 16.82 -13.98 -6.35
CA ASP A 265 17.08 -15.38 -6.67
C ASP A 265 17.32 -16.25 -5.43
N GLU A 266 16.86 -17.50 -5.51
CA GLU A 266 16.83 -18.46 -4.40
C GLU A 266 18.24 -18.81 -3.89
N LYS A 267 19.20 -18.95 -4.82
CA LYS A 267 20.59 -19.29 -4.50
C LYS A 267 21.26 -18.20 -3.65
N THR A 268 21.11 -16.93 -4.05
CA THR A 268 21.65 -15.79 -3.29
C THR A 268 21.08 -15.74 -1.88
N VAL A 269 19.78 -16.02 -1.72
CA VAL A 269 19.13 -16.07 -0.41
C VAL A 269 19.69 -17.21 0.45
N GLU A 270 19.97 -18.38 -0.13
CA GLU A 270 20.57 -19.52 0.57
C GLU A 270 22.01 -19.23 1.02
N ASP A 271 22.86 -18.72 0.11
CA ASP A 271 24.24 -18.34 0.42
C ASP A 271 24.28 -17.29 1.55
N VAL A 272 23.40 -16.30 1.49
CA VAL A 272 23.26 -15.27 2.52
C VAL A 272 22.84 -15.85 3.87
N LYS A 273 21.91 -16.81 3.89
CA LYS A 273 21.50 -17.49 5.14
C LYS A 273 22.66 -18.24 5.79
N ALA A 274 23.47 -18.93 4.98
CA ALA A 274 24.67 -19.61 5.48
C ALA A 274 25.68 -18.60 6.06
N THR A 275 25.92 -17.48 5.38
CA THR A 275 26.77 -16.40 5.88
C THR A 275 26.27 -15.83 7.21
N ILE A 276 24.97 -15.54 7.33
CA ILE A 276 24.34 -15.06 8.57
C ILE A 276 24.53 -16.05 9.71
N HIS A 277 24.35 -17.35 9.44
CA HIS A 277 24.56 -18.40 10.42
C HIS A 277 26.01 -18.43 10.92
N ASN A 278 26.97 -18.46 10.00
CA ASN A 278 28.41 -18.48 10.31
C ASN A 278 28.83 -17.23 11.12
N ALA A 279 28.33 -16.05 10.75
CA ALA A 279 28.61 -14.81 11.46
C ALA A 279 28.07 -14.82 12.90
N ARG A 280 26.86 -15.35 13.12
CA ARG A 280 26.28 -15.52 14.47
C ARG A 280 27.10 -16.50 15.31
N GLU A 281 27.45 -17.65 14.74
CA GLU A 281 28.26 -18.65 15.44
C GLU A 281 29.62 -18.08 15.86
N LEU A 282 30.30 -17.37 14.95
CA LEU A 282 31.57 -16.71 15.22
C LEU A 282 31.44 -15.64 16.31
N THR A 283 30.37 -14.84 16.28
CA THR A 283 30.07 -13.84 17.32
C THR A 283 29.93 -14.49 18.70
N GLU A 284 29.20 -15.59 18.79
CA GLU A 284 29.00 -16.31 20.06
C GLU A 284 30.27 -17.00 20.56
N LYS A 285 31.08 -17.58 19.66
CA LYS A 285 32.42 -18.10 20.00
C LYS A 285 33.33 -17.00 20.54
N ALA A 286 33.39 -15.85 19.86
CA ALA A 286 34.22 -14.72 20.29
C ALA A 286 33.79 -14.22 21.69
N LYS A 287 32.48 -14.05 21.94
CA LYS A 287 31.96 -13.69 23.27
C LYS A 287 32.32 -14.71 24.34
N LYS A 288 32.23 -16.00 24.04
CA LYS A 288 32.57 -17.07 24.99
C LYS A 288 34.06 -17.03 25.35
N VAL A 289 34.94 -16.88 24.37
CA VAL A 289 36.39 -16.77 24.61
C VAL A 289 36.72 -15.47 25.33
N LYS A 290 36.08 -14.35 24.99
CA LYS A 290 36.24 -13.09 25.70
C LYS A 290 35.85 -13.23 27.18
N LYS A 291 34.73 -13.89 27.49
CA LYS A 291 34.33 -14.15 28.88
C LYS A 291 35.37 -14.97 29.65
N GLN A 292 36.03 -15.93 29.00
CA GLN A 292 37.13 -16.69 29.61
C GLN A 292 38.36 -15.81 29.83
N LEU A 293 38.69 -14.96 28.86
CA LEU A 293 39.79 -14.01 28.94
C LEU A 293 39.57 -12.98 30.07
N ASP A 294 38.34 -12.48 30.22
CA ASP A 294 37.94 -11.53 31.27
C ASP A 294 38.04 -12.12 32.69
N SER A 295 38.12 -13.45 32.81
CA SER A 295 38.37 -14.11 34.10
C SER A 295 39.84 -14.13 34.49
N ILE A 296 40.75 -13.73 33.59
CA ILE A 296 42.17 -13.57 33.86
C ILE A 296 42.36 -12.19 34.48
N GLU A 297 42.70 -12.18 35.75
CA GLU A 297 42.97 -10.96 36.50
C GLU A 297 44.48 -10.78 36.69
N THR A 298 44.94 -9.54 36.56
CA THR A 298 46.33 -9.14 36.79
C THR A 298 46.34 -8.07 37.87
N HIS A 299 47.05 -8.33 38.97
CA HIS A 299 47.14 -7.40 40.08
C HIS A 299 48.58 -7.23 40.53
N ALA A 300 49.03 -5.98 40.64
CA ALA A 300 50.23 -5.67 41.41
C ALA A 300 49.86 -5.59 42.89
N GLU A 301 50.75 -6.04 43.76
CA GLU A 301 50.55 -5.99 45.20
C GLU A 301 51.76 -5.44 45.94
N VAL A 302 51.50 -4.68 46.99
CA VAL A 302 52.50 -4.28 47.97
C VAL A 302 52.03 -4.76 49.33
N THR A 303 52.89 -5.46 50.05
CA THR A 303 52.63 -5.95 51.41
C THR A 303 53.66 -5.35 52.35
N THR A 304 53.21 -4.80 53.47
CA THR A 304 54.08 -4.24 54.51
C THR A 304 53.65 -4.80 55.85
N LEU A 305 54.54 -5.55 56.50
CA LEU A 305 54.28 -6.20 57.77
C LEU A 305 55.32 -5.79 58.82
N TYR A 306 54.90 -5.70 60.08
CA TYR A 306 55.76 -5.39 61.21
C TYR A 306 55.73 -6.50 62.26
N SER A 307 56.88 -6.85 62.82
CA SER A 307 56.98 -7.78 63.96
C SER A 307 57.46 -7.06 65.21
N GLY A 308 56.62 -7.04 66.24
CA GLY A 308 56.99 -6.47 67.54
C GLY A 308 58.08 -7.27 68.28
N GLN A 309 58.19 -8.58 68.01
CA GLN A 309 59.20 -9.45 68.63
C GLN A 309 60.59 -9.24 68.03
N LYS A 310 60.68 -9.07 66.71
CA LYS A 310 61.94 -8.88 65.97
C LYS A 310 62.30 -7.40 65.80
N ARG A 311 61.32 -6.50 65.95
CA ARG A 311 61.42 -5.05 65.73
C ARG A 311 61.88 -4.70 64.32
N ASP A 312 61.47 -5.48 63.33
CA ASP A 312 61.79 -5.37 61.91
C ASP A 312 60.52 -5.21 61.05
N TRP A 313 60.71 -4.84 59.79
CA TRP A 313 59.67 -4.69 58.78
C TRP A 313 59.91 -5.65 57.62
N ASP A 314 58.87 -6.38 57.21
CA ASP A 314 58.89 -7.17 55.97
C ASP A 314 58.07 -6.42 54.92
N THR A 315 58.75 -5.82 53.95
CA THR A 315 58.12 -5.16 52.80
C THR A 315 58.29 -6.02 51.56
N SER A 316 57.18 -6.39 50.93
CA SER A 316 57.16 -7.28 49.78
C SER A 316 56.40 -6.61 48.63
N MET A 317 56.89 -6.82 47.41
CA MET A 317 56.19 -6.43 46.18
C MET A 317 55.94 -7.68 45.35
N GLY A 318 54.72 -7.80 44.83
CA GLY A 318 54.29 -8.94 44.04
C GLY A 318 53.49 -8.53 42.82
N PHE A 319 53.43 -9.45 41.88
CA PHE A 319 52.57 -9.42 40.72
C PHE A 319 51.89 -10.77 40.61
N ASN A 320 50.56 -10.77 40.57
CA ASN A 320 49.76 -11.97 40.42
C ASN A 320 49.03 -11.91 39.10
N ILE A 321 49.05 -13.02 38.39
CA ILE A 321 48.36 -13.20 37.11
C ILE A 321 47.64 -14.53 37.18
N GLY A 322 46.34 -14.55 36.93
CA GLY A 322 45.64 -15.83 36.82
C GLY A 322 44.15 -15.71 36.88
N MET A 323 43.49 -16.87 36.92
CA MET A 323 42.04 -16.94 36.97
C MET A 323 41.55 -17.05 38.42
N GLU A 324 40.38 -16.48 38.73
CA GLU A 324 39.71 -16.71 40.02
C GLU A 324 39.52 -18.22 40.33
N GLN A 325 39.35 -19.03 39.28
CA GLN A 325 39.25 -20.48 39.32
C GLN A 325 40.11 -21.05 38.20
N GLY A 326 41.18 -21.76 38.53
CA GLY A 326 42.13 -22.28 37.55
C GLY A 326 43.59 -21.98 37.91
N PRO A 327 44.49 -22.03 36.91
CA PRO A 327 45.91 -21.77 37.12
C PRO A 327 46.17 -20.28 37.39
N PHE A 328 47.18 -20.02 38.22
CA PHE A 328 47.69 -18.68 38.49
C PHE A 328 49.20 -18.72 38.72
N LEU A 329 49.82 -17.56 38.54
CA LEU A 329 51.24 -17.31 38.72
C LEU A 329 51.40 -16.12 39.67
N ASN A 330 52.16 -16.34 40.74
CA ASN A 330 52.55 -15.29 41.67
C ASN A 330 54.06 -15.10 41.56
N MET A 331 54.50 -13.88 41.33
CA MET A 331 55.91 -13.54 41.29
C MET A 331 56.17 -12.27 42.10
N GLY A 332 57.36 -12.14 42.67
CA GLY A 332 57.67 -10.96 43.47
C GLY A 332 58.99 -11.06 44.20
N VAL A 333 59.24 -10.03 45.01
CA VAL A 333 60.37 -9.98 45.93
C VAL A 333 59.80 -9.75 47.32
N GLU A 334 60.17 -10.62 48.26
CA GLU A 334 59.85 -10.51 49.67
C GLU A 334 61.01 -9.89 50.45
N ASP A 335 60.68 -9.21 51.55
CA ASP A 335 61.65 -8.63 52.48
C ASP A 335 62.68 -7.68 51.82
N ILE A 336 62.13 -6.75 51.02
CA ILE A 336 62.86 -5.75 50.25
C ILE A 336 63.59 -4.80 51.22
N GLY A 337 64.89 -4.65 51.02
CA GLY A 337 65.77 -3.81 51.83
C GLY A 337 66.57 -4.57 52.89
N GLU A 338 66.12 -5.75 53.31
CA GLU A 338 66.86 -6.62 54.23
C GLU A 338 67.45 -7.84 53.53
N THR A 339 66.62 -8.81 53.12
CA THR A 339 67.10 -10.06 52.53
C THR A 339 66.77 -10.26 51.05
N ASN A 340 65.87 -9.46 50.47
CA ASN A 340 65.54 -9.42 49.03
C ASN A 340 65.29 -10.81 48.42
N ARG A 341 64.33 -11.56 48.97
CA ARG A 341 64.10 -12.95 48.57
C ARG A 341 63.14 -13.04 47.39
N ILE A 342 63.56 -13.71 46.33
CA ILE A 342 62.70 -13.91 45.16
C ILE A 342 61.58 -14.90 45.50
N ASN A 343 60.38 -14.57 45.06
CA ASN A 343 59.20 -15.41 45.14
C ASN A 343 58.69 -15.70 43.73
N PHE A 344 58.51 -16.96 43.40
CA PHE A 344 57.96 -17.39 42.12
C PHE A 344 57.17 -18.69 42.33
N GLN A 345 55.85 -18.62 42.21
CA GLN A 345 54.95 -19.73 42.53
C GLN A 345 53.93 -19.93 41.42
N LEU A 346 53.81 -21.19 40.98
CA LEU A 346 52.72 -21.65 40.14
C LEU A 346 51.68 -22.30 41.02
N GLY A 347 50.41 -21.95 40.82
CA GLY A 347 49.32 -22.50 41.60
C GLY A 347 48.09 -22.81 40.76
N LYS A 348 47.19 -23.60 41.36
CA LYS A 348 45.88 -23.89 40.79
C LYS A 348 44.83 -23.81 41.87
N ARG A 349 43.81 -22.99 41.65
CA ARG A 349 42.64 -22.84 42.52
C ARG A 349 41.48 -23.69 42.01
N GLN A 350 40.85 -24.44 42.91
CA GLN A 350 39.66 -25.23 42.66
C GLN A 350 38.68 -25.07 43.82
N GLY A 351 37.58 -24.38 43.58
CA GLY A 351 36.62 -24.00 44.60
C GLY A 351 37.24 -23.09 45.67
N ASN A 352 37.23 -23.57 46.90
CA ASN A 352 37.70 -22.84 48.08
C ASN A 352 39.16 -23.15 48.45
N LEU A 353 39.86 -23.97 47.66
CA LEU A 353 41.24 -24.36 47.93
C LEU A 353 42.13 -24.01 46.74
N ALA A 354 43.38 -23.65 47.02
CA ALA A 354 44.41 -23.58 46.00
C ALA A 354 45.69 -24.25 46.49
N GLY A 355 46.31 -25.02 45.59
CA GLY A 355 47.67 -25.54 45.79
C GLY A 355 48.67 -24.68 45.04
N ARG A 356 49.87 -24.51 45.61
CA ARG A 356 50.97 -23.70 45.07
C ARG A 356 52.28 -24.47 45.19
N VAL A 357 53.17 -24.28 44.22
CA VAL A 357 54.52 -24.87 44.20
C VAL A 357 55.47 -23.89 43.53
N GLY A 358 56.69 -23.78 44.05
CA GLY A 358 57.73 -22.97 43.43
C GLY A 358 58.81 -22.52 44.41
N ALA A 359 59.43 -21.38 44.11
CA ALA A 359 60.36 -20.71 45.01
C ALA A 359 59.57 -19.81 45.96
N ILE A 360 59.55 -20.17 47.25
CA ILE A 360 58.96 -19.38 48.33
C ILE A 360 60.12 -18.82 49.16
N ARG A 361 60.24 -17.50 49.27
CA ARG A 361 61.36 -16.84 49.96
C ARG A 361 62.74 -17.34 49.49
N GLY A 362 62.92 -17.54 48.19
CA GLY A 362 64.18 -17.98 47.58
C GLY A 362 64.48 -19.48 47.70
N ALA A 363 63.63 -20.28 48.35
CA ALA A 363 63.81 -21.72 48.52
C ALA A 363 62.66 -22.51 47.89
N ALA A 364 62.92 -23.76 47.48
CA ALA A 364 61.87 -24.64 46.99
C ALA A 364 60.81 -24.87 48.08
N GLY A 365 59.53 -24.78 47.72
CA GLY A 365 58.42 -24.91 48.64
C GLY A 365 57.08 -25.21 47.99
N VAL A 366 56.14 -25.59 48.85
CA VAL A 366 54.74 -25.84 48.53
C VAL A 366 53.85 -25.00 49.44
N GLY A 367 52.71 -24.57 48.92
CA GLY A 367 51.74 -23.77 49.65
C GLY A 367 50.32 -24.27 49.42
N VAL A 368 49.47 -24.08 50.43
CA VAL A 368 48.02 -24.30 50.32
C VAL A 368 47.32 -23.05 50.81
N ASP A 369 46.37 -22.56 50.01
CA ASP A 369 45.48 -21.47 50.37
C ASP A 369 44.05 -22.01 50.55
N ALA A 370 43.36 -21.54 51.59
CA ALA A 370 41.94 -21.78 51.81
C ALA A 370 41.17 -20.45 51.83
N TYR A 371 40.12 -20.37 51.03
CA TYR A 371 39.30 -19.18 50.83
C TYR A 371 37.95 -19.36 51.50
N ALA A 372 37.62 -18.49 52.46
CA ALA A 372 36.31 -18.46 53.11
C ALA A 372 35.53 -17.23 52.62
N GLY A 373 34.76 -17.43 51.55
CA GLY A 373 34.09 -16.34 50.84
C GLY A 373 35.08 -15.41 50.12
N LYS A 374 34.69 -14.14 49.94
CA LYS A 374 35.52 -13.10 49.29
C LYS A 374 36.40 -12.29 50.25
N ASN A 375 36.22 -12.48 51.56
CA ASN A 375 36.81 -11.59 52.56
C ASN A 375 37.89 -12.25 53.41
N PHE A 376 38.05 -13.58 53.36
CA PHE A 376 39.00 -14.29 54.20
C PHE A 376 39.85 -15.26 53.38
N LYS A 377 41.17 -15.21 53.61
CA LYS A 377 42.13 -16.13 53.04
C LYS A 377 43.07 -16.64 54.14
N PHE A 378 43.23 -17.96 54.22
CA PHE A 378 44.23 -18.62 55.06
C PHE A 378 45.28 -19.25 54.15
N SER A 379 46.54 -19.16 54.54
CA SER A 379 47.66 -19.72 53.77
C SER A 379 48.59 -20.52 54.67
N ALA A 380 49.05 -21.66 54.19
CA ALA A 380 50.07 -22.47 54.83
C ALA A 380 51.16 -22.81 53.81
N ASP A 381 52.40 -22.38 54.08
CA ASP A 381 53.56 -22.63 53.23
C ASP A 381 54.57 -23.50 53.97
N ALA A 382 55.14 -24.47 53.27
CA ALA A 382 56.28 -25.27 53.70
C ALA A 382 57.39 -25.12 52.66
N TYR A 383 58.54 -24.60 53.06
CA TYR A 383 59.65 -24.29 52.16
C TYR A 383 61.00 -24.57 52.82
N ASP A 384 62.05 -24.57 52.00
CA ASP A 384 63.40 -24.94 52.39
C ASP A 384 63.44 -26.33 53.03
N PHE A 385 63.19 -27.38 52.24
CA PHE A 385 63.09 -28.75 52.78
C PHE A 385 64.38 -29.29 53.41
N ASN A 386 65.52 -28.63 53.19
CA ASN A 386 66.78 -28.96 53.86
C ASN A 386 66.81 -28.45 55.30
N ASP A 387 66.24 -27.27 55.55
CA ASP A 387 65.99 -26.71 56.88
C ASP A 387 64.51 -26.30 56.98
N LEU A 388 63.61 -27.32 57.05
CA LEU A 388 62.17 -27.16 56.86
C LEU A 388 61.63 -25.95 57.63
N SER A 389 61.00 -25.02 56.92
CA SER A 389 60.40 -23.82 57.48
C SER A 389 58.92 -23.79 57.15
N VAL A 390 58.08 -23.60 58.18
CA VAL A 390 56.63 -23.52 58.04
C VAL A 390 56.15 -22.11 58.30
N ARG A 391 55.27 -21.61 57.43
CA ARG A 391 54.67 -20.28 57.53
C ARG A 391 53.15 -20.37 57.45
N LEU A 392 52.46 -19.78 58.42
CA LEU A 392 51.01 -19.70 58.45
C LEU A 392 50.58 -18.24 58.27
N GLY A 393 49.54 -18.00 57.51
CA GLY A 393 49.03 -16.66 57.24
C GLY A 393 47.51 -16.61 57.26
N ALA A 394 46.98 -15.46 57.65
CA ALA A 394 45.56 -15.13 57.57
C ALA A 394 45.41 -13.71 57.04
N GLN A 395 44.46 -13.50 56.13
CA GLN A 395 44.17 -12.22 55.51
C GLN A 395 42.67 -11.95 55.60
N VAL A 396 42.31 -10.73 55.96
CA VAL A 396 40.93 -10.23 55.98
C VAL A 396 40.82 -8.96 55.15
N ARG A 397 39.86 -8.93 54.22
CA ARG A 397 39.59 -7.76 53.38
C ARG A 397 38.91 -6.66 54.21
N VAL A 398 39.52 -5.49 54.27
CA VAL A 398 39.02 -4.32 55.01
C VAL A 398 38.47 -3.23 54.09
N MET A 399 38.99 -3.13 52.86
CA MET A 399 38.47 -2.27 51.78
C MET A 399 38.61 -3.02 50.45
N ASP A 400 38.06 -2.50 49.35
CA ASP A 400 37.99 -3.22 48.05
C ASP A 400 39.35 -3.80 47.61
N ASN A 401 40.43 -3.02 47.77
CA ASN A 401 41.79 -3.43 47.41
C ASN A 401 42.77 -3.56 48.61
N THR A 402 42.28 -3.44 49.85
CA THR A 402 43.13 -3.43 51.06
C THR A 402 42.80 -4.59 51.98
N TRP A 403 43.83 -5.32 52.38
CA TRP A 403 43.74 -6.48 53.24
C TRP A 403 44.59 -6.27 54.49
N LEU A 404 44.02 -6.59 55.66
CA LEU A 404 44.76 -6.76 56.89
C LEU A 404 45.32 -8.18 56.91
N MET A 405 46.62 -8.32 57.14
CA MET A 405 47.34 -9.58 57.06
C MET A 405 48.10 -9.86 58.34
N GLY A 406 47.97 -11.09 58.84
CA GLY A 406 48.81 -11.65 59.88
C GLY A 406 49.58 -12.85 59.35
N GLN A 407 50.86 -12.96 59.69
CA GLN A 407 51.73 -14.04 59.24
C GLN A 407 52.64 -14.52 60.38
N TRP A 408 52.64 -15.82 60.63
CA TRP A 408 53.54 -16.47 61.57
C TRP A 408 54.60 -17.24 60.79
N GLN A 409 55.84 -16.73 60.83
CA GLN A 409 56.97 -17.32 60.10
C GLN A 409 57.74 -18.31 61.00
N ASN A 410 58.29 -19.36 60.38
CA ASN A 410 59.09 -20.41 61.02
C ASN A 410 58.41 -21.02 62.25
N VAL A 411 57.12 -21.36 62.15
CA VAL A 411 56.28 -21.82 63.27
C VAL A 411 56.86 -23.08 63.95
N ASN A 412 57.60 -23.89 63.19
CA ASN A 412 58.24 -25.11 63.65
C ASN A 412 59.63 -24.91 64.27
N LYS A 413 60.16 -23.68 64.36
CA LYS A 413 61.50 -23.37 64.91
C LYS A 413 61.41 -22.38 66.07
N HIS A 414 61.73 -22.83 67.27
CA HIS A 414 61.55 -22.06 68.50
C HIS A 414 62.38 -20.76 68.56
N ASP A 415 63.56 -20.75 67.93
CA ASP A 415 64.54 -19.65 67.89
C ASP A 415 64.30 -18.67 66.72
N LYS A 416 63.71 -19.15 65.62
CA LYS A 416 63.47 -18.36 64.39
C LYS A 416 62.02 -17.91 64.22
N ARG A 417 61.09 -18.33 65.09
CA ARG A 417 59.67 -17.96 65.00
C ARG A 417 59.46 -16.46 65.20
N ALA A 418 58.61 -15.87 64.36
CA ALA A 418 58.21 -14.47 64.48
C ALA A 418 56.81 -14.24 63.90
N ALA A 419 56.01 -13.44 64.61
CA ALA A 419 54.67 -13.06 64.17
C ALA A 419 54.70 -11.64 63.61
N TYR A 420 54.17 -11.48 62.41
CA TYR A 420 54.10 -10.24 61.66
C TYR A 420 52.63 -9.86 61.43
N VAL A 421 52.32 -8.57 61.53
CA VAL A 421 50.99 -8.03 61.23
C VAL A 421 51.16 -6.77 60.39
N GLY A 422 50.29 -6.57 59.40
CA GLY A 422 50.30 -5.35 58.60
C GLY A 422 49.27 -5.36 57.49
N LEU A 423 49.58 -4.66 56.41
CA LEU A 423 48.65 -4.40 55.32
C LEU A 423 49.18 -4.96 54.00
N LYS A 424 48.24 -5.40 53.18
CA LYS A 424 48.45 -5.81 51.80
C LYS A 424 47.51 -5.02 50.91
N GLN A 425 48.06 -4.35 49.91
CA GLN A 425 47.35 -3.47 48.99
C GLN A 425 47.48 -3.99 47.56
N TYR A 426 46.36 -4.14 46.87
CA TYR A 426 46.28 -4.44 45.44
C TYR A 426 46.13 -3.15 44.62
N PHE A 427 46.73 -3.13 43.42
CA PHE A 427 46.71 -2.03 42.45
C PHE A 427 46.22 -2.51 41.10
#